data_AF-A0A972MAK4-F1
#
_entry.id   AF-A0A972MAK4-F1
#
_cell.length_a   1.000
_cell.length_b   1.000
_cell.length_c   1.000
_cell.angle_alpha   90.00
_cell.angle_beta   90.00
_cell.angle_gamma   90.00
#
_symmetry.space_group_name_H-M   'P 1'
#
loop_
_entity.id
_entity.type
_entity.pdbx_description
1 polymer ?
#
loop_
_entity_poly.entity_id
_entity_poly.type
_entity_poly.pdbx_seq_one_letter_code
_entity_poly.pdbx_strand_id
1 'polypeptide(L)'
;MIINSILGLIITLLNIYSWLVIIAALLSFVNPDPRNQIVQFIRSLTEPLFEFVRRKMPFVVVNGIDLSPIVIIFGLNIIIAILQSLMI
;
A
#
# COMPACT_ATOMS: atom_id res chain seq x y z
N MET A 1 -5.55 -23.63 14.88
CA MET A 1 -6.81 -23.43 14.12
C MET A 1 -7.32 -21.98 14.20
N ILE A 2 -7.77 -21.47 15.36
CA ILE A 2 -8.29 -20.08 15.46
C ILE A 2 -7.21 -19.02 15.16
N ILE A 3 -5.99 -19.17 15.72
CA ILE A 3 -4.88 -18.24 15.49
C ILE A 3 -4.55 -18.14 13.99
N ASN A 4 -4.44 -19.28 13.31
CA ASN A 4 -4.17 -19.31 11.86
C ASN A 4 -5.29 -18.65 11.04
N SER A 5 -6.56 -18.79 11.45
CA SER A 5 -7.67 -18.10 10.80
C SER A 5 -7.57 -16.58 10.96
N ILE A 6 -7.20 -16.09 12.14
CA ILE A 6 -7.01 -14.65 12.39
C ILE A 6 -5.81 -14.12 11.59
N LEU A 7 -4.68 -14.84 11.61
CA LEU A 7 -3.51 -14.49 10.81
C LEU A 7 -3.84 -14.45 9.32
N GLY A 8 -4.58 -15.45 8.83
CA GLY A 8 -5.03 -15.51 7.43
C GLY A 8 -5.91 -14.33 7.04
N LEU A 9 -6.81 -13.89 7.93
CA LEU A 9 -7.64 -12.69 7.70
C LEU A 9 -6.77 -11.43 7.60
N ILE A 10 -5.82 -11.24 8.52
CA ILE A 10 -4.90 -10.10 8.51
C ILE A 10 -4.07 -10.08 7.22
N ILE A 11 -3.49 -11.22 6.86
CA ILE A 11 -2.72 -11.37 5.61
C ILE A 11 -3.59 -11.03 4.40
N THR A 12 -4.85 -11.47 4.37
CA THR A 12 -5.77 -11.16 3.28
C THR A 12 -6.04 -9.66 3.18
N LEU A 13 -6.28 -8.98 4.30
CA LEU A 13 -6.47 -7.53 4.33
C LEU A 13 -5.22 -6.77 3.87
N LEU A 14 -4.03 -7.19 4.29
CA LEU A 14 -2.76 -6.60 3.85
C LEU A 14 -2.52 -6.80 2.35
N ASN A 15 -2.90 -7.95 1.79
CA ASN A 15 -2.85 -8.19 0.34
C ASN A 15 -3.81 -7.25 -0.41
N ILE A 16 -5.05 -7.10 0.06
CA ILE A 16 -6.02 -6.16 -0.51
C ILE A 16 -5.47 -4.74 -0.46
N TYR A 17 -4.89 -4.33 0.66
CA TYR A 17 -4.29 -3.01 0.79
C TYR A 17 -3.08 -2.82 -0.13
N SER A 18 -2.26 -3.86 -0.34
CA SER A 18 -1.16 -3.84 -1.32
C SER A 18 -1.68 -3.59 -2.73
N TRP A 19 -2.79 -4.22 -3.12
CA TRP A 19 -3.47 -3.93 -4.39
C TRP A 19 -4.01 -2.51 -4.47
N LEU A 20 -4.56 -1.96 -3.38
CA LEU A 20 -4.98 -0.56 -3.34
C LEU A 20 -3.81 0.40 -3.59
N VAL A 21 -2.63 0.13 -3.02
CA VAL A 21 -1.42 0.92 -3.25
C VAL A 21 -0.98 0.85 -4.72
N ILE A 22 -1.03 -0.33 -5.33
CA ILE A 22 -0.74 -0.50 -6.77
C ILE A 22 -1.71 0.32 -7.61
N ILE A 23 -3.02 0.22 -7.33
CA ILE A 23 -4.03 0.99 -8.05
C ILE A 23 -3.79 2.49 -7.87
N ALA A 24 -3.52 2.96 -6.65
CA ALA A 24 -3.24 4.37 -6.38
C ALA A 24 -2.02 4.87 -7.17
N ALA A 25 -0.97 4.05 -7.28
CA ALA A 25 0.19 4.35 -8.09
C ALA A 25 -0.18 4.45 -9.58
N LEU A 26 -0.94 3.49 -10.12
CA LEU A 26 -1.42 3.54 -11.51
C LEU A 26 -2.28 4.79 -11.77
N LEU A 27 -3.16 5.15 -10.83
CA LEU A 27 -3.96 6.38 -10.89
C LEU A 27 -3.07 7.64 -10.93
N SER A 28 -1.89 7.64 -10.31
CA SER A 28 -0.97 8.79 -10.43
C SER A 28 -0.39 8.95 -11.84
N PHE A 29 -0.21 7.86 -12.59
CA PHE A 29 0.34 7.92 -13.95
C PHE A 29 -0.68 8.35 -15.01
N VAL A 30 -1.96 8.00 -14.82
CA VAL A 30 -3.01 8.27 -15.81
C VAL A 30 -3.81 9.55 -15.54
N ASN A 31 -3.57 10.21 -14.40
CA ASN A 31 -4.21 11.47 -14.00
C ASN A 31 -5.76 11.47 -14.13
N PRO A 32 -6.47 10.62 -13.37
CA PRO A 32 -7.92 10.46 -13.45
C PRO A 32 -8.67 11.68 -12.90
N ASP A 33 -9.96 11.80 -13.23
CA ASP A 33 -10.82 12.86 -12.69
C ASP A 33 -10.84 12.85 -11.15
N PRO A 34 -10.34 13.91 -10.47
CA PRO A 34 -10.28 13.98 -9.02
C PRO A 34 -11.66 14.01 -8.35
N ARG A 35 -12.75 14.29 -9.08
CA ARG A 35 -14.11 14.29 -8.54
C ARG A 35 -14.69 12.89 -8.44
N ASN A 36 -14.07 11.88 -9.06
CA ASN A 36 -14.53 10.50 -8.96
C ASN A 36 -14.39 10.00 -7.51
N GLN A 37 -15.51 9.56 -6.92
CA GLN A 37 -15.58 9.10 -5.53
C GLN A 37 -14.65 7.91 -5.26
N ILE A 38 -14.47 7.02 -6.24
CA ILE A 38 -13.58 5.85 -6.12
C ILE A 38 -12.11 6.33 -6.05
N VAL A 39 -11.74 7.31 -6.85
CA VAL A 39 -10.38 7.89 -6.83
C VAL A 39 -10.12 8.58 -5.50
N GLN A 40 -11.07 9.37 -4.99
CA GLN A 40 -10.95 10.03 -3.69
C GLN A 40 -10.85 9.03 -2.55
N PHE A 41 -11.64 7.95 -2.59
CA PHE A 41 -11.59 6.87 -1.60
C PHE A 41 -10.24 6.14 -1.60
N ILE A 42 -9.73 5.78 -2.77
CA ILE A 42 -8.42 5.12 -2.87
C ILE A 42 -7.33 6.05 -2.34
N ARG A 43 -7.31 7.31 -2.80
CA ARG A 43 -6.33 8.31 -2.34
C ARG A 43 -6.43 8.54 -0.83
N SER A 44 -7.62 8.65 -0.26
CA SER A 44 -7.76 8.89 1.19
C SER A 44 -7.21 7.73 2.04
N LEU A 45 -7.27 6.50 1.53
CA LEU A 45 -6.71 5.32 2.21
C LEU A 45 -5.19 5.17 2.02
N THR A 46 -4.65 5.59 0.89
CA THR A 46 -3.21 5.40 0.57
C THR A 46 -2.34 6.60 0.90
N GLU A 47 -2.89 7.82 0.82
CA GLU A 47 -2.11 9.05 0.98
C GLU A 47 -1.43 9.21 2.34
N PRO A 48 -2.04 8.85 3.49
CA PRO A 48 -1.35 8.95 4.78
C PRO A 48 -0.06 8.13 4.81
N LEU A 49 -0.04 6.96 4.15
CA LEU A 49 1.13 6.10 4.08
C LEU A 49 2.15 6.58 3.04
N PHE A 50 1.69 7.07 1.88
CA PHE A 50 2.57 7.75 0.92
C PHE A 50 3.27 8.94 1.56
N GLU A 51 2.53 9.82 2.23
CA GLU A 51 3.07 10.99 2.90
C GLU A 51 4.06 10.62 4.00
N PHE A 52 3.75 9.58 4.78
CA PHE A 52 4.69 9.06 5.78
C PHE A 52 6.01 8.62 5.14
N VAL A 53 5.95 7.88 4.03
CA VAL A 53 7.13 7.39 3.31
C VAL A 53 7.90 8.55 2.67
N ARG A 54 7.24 9.47 1.96
CA ARG A 54 7.88 10.65 1.37
C ARG A 54 8.58 11.51 2.43
N ARG A 55 7.96 11.68 3.61
CA ARG A 55 8.55 12.46 4.70
C ARG A 55 9.74 11.75 5.35
N LYS A 56 9.70 10.43 5.49
CA LYS A 56 10.78 9.65 6.13
C LYS A 56 11.91 9.30 5.17
N MET A 57 11.61 9.17 3.89
CA MET A 57 12.54 8.77 2.83
C MET A 57 12.38 9.73 1.64
N PRO A 58 12.72 11.02 1.78
CA PRO A 58 12.49 12.01 0.71
C PRO A 58 13.23 11.67 -0.60
N PHE A 59 14.30 10.88 -0.53
CA PHE A 59 15.05 10.38 -1.68
C PHE A 59 14.25 9.44 -2.60
N VAL A 60 13.08 8.94 -2.19
CA VAL A 60 12.22 8.09 -3.04
C VAL A 60 11.46 8.90 -4.08
N VAL A 61 11.39 10.22 -3.93
CA VAL A 61 10.82 11.10 -4.95
C VAL A 61 11.98 11.64 -5.79
N VAL A 62 12.11 11.12 -7.02
CA VAL A 62 13.23 11.44 -7.91
C VAL A 62 12.70 12.12 -9.16
N ASN A 63 13.15 13.35 -9.43
CA ASN A 63 12.77 14.11 -10.62
C ASN A 63 11.24 14.20 -10.85
N GLY A 64 10.46 14.29 -9.77
CA GLY A 64 8.99 14.34 -9.83
C GLY A 64 8.30 12.97 -9.99
N ILE A 65 9.05 11.88 -10.08
CA ILE A 65 8.52 10.51 -10.04
C ILE A 65 8.52 10.04 -8.59
N ASP A 66 7.36 9.59 -8.12
CA ASP A 66 7.20 9.09 -6.76
C ASP A 66 7.40 7.56 -6.70
N LEU A 67 8.51 7.12 -6.10
CA LEU A 67 8.79 5.70 -5.86
C LEU A 67 8.25 5.20 -4.52
N SER A 68 7.55 6.03 -3.74
CA SER A 68 6.90 5.63 -2.48
C SER A 68 6.02 4.39 -2.61
N PRO A 69 5.25 4.18 -3.71
CA PRO A 69 4.47 2.95 -3.86
C PRO A 69 5.30 1.68 -3.85
N ILE A 70 6.49 1.69 -4.47
CA ILE A 70 7.38 0.53 -4.49
C ILE A 70 7.85 0.21 -3.07
N VAL A 71 8.24 1.24 -2.31
CA VAL A 71 8.72 1.07 -0.94
C VAL A 71 7.61 0.56 -0.01
N ILE A 72 6.38 1.06 -0.18
CA ILE A 72 5.23 0.60 0.59
C ILE A 72 4.90 -0.85 0.26
N ILE A 73 4.82 -1.21 -1.03
CA ILE A 73 4.55 -2.58 -1.45
C ILE A 73 5.62 -3.52 -0.90
N PHE A 74 6.89 -3.13 -0.99
CA PHE A 74 7.99 -3.91 -0.44
C PHE A 74 7.85 -4.11 1.08
N GLY A 75 7.57 -3.04 1.83
CA GLY A 75 7.34 -3.10 3.28
C GLY A 75 6.14 -3.98 3.65
N LEU A 76 5.02 -3.86 2.92
CA LEU A 76 3.83 -4.69 3.12
C LEU A 76 4.13 -6.18 2.87
N ASN A 77 4.86 -6.50 1.82
CA ASN A 77 5.25 -7.88 1.52
C ASN A 77 6.16 -8.47 2.61
N ILE A 78 7.08 -7.69 3.17
CA ILE A 78 7.88 -8.13 4.33
C ILE A 78 6.98 -8.46 5.52
N ILE A 79 6.03 -7.58 5.84
CA ILE A 79 5.09 -7.80 6.96
C ILE A 79 4.27 -9.07 6.70
N ILE A 80 3.76 -9.26 5.48
CA ILE A 80 3.01 -10.46 5.10
C ILE A 80 3.88 -11.71 5.24
N ALA A 81 5.11 -11.69 4.74
CA ALA A 81 6.02 -12.84 4.84
C ALA A 81 6.33 -13.21 6.30
N ILE A 82 6.53 -12.20 7.17
CA ILE A 82 6.70 -12.43 8.60
C ILE A 82 5.43 -13.07 9.19
N LEU A 83 4.24 -12.53 8.91
CA LEU A 83 2.99 -13.09 9.42
C LEU A 83 2.74 -14.52 8.92
N GLN A 84 3.09 -14.82 7.68
CA GLN A 84 3.02 -16.17 7.11
C GLN A 84 3.98 -17.13 7.82
N SER A 85 5.19 -16.67 8.18
CA SER A 85 6.15 -17.50 8.92
C SER A 85 5.70 -17.87 10.34
N LEU A 86 4.76 -17.09 10.90
CA LEU A 86 4.15 -17.35 12.21
C LEU A 86 2.96 -18.31 12.16
N MET A 87 2.52 -18.73 10.96
CA MET A 87 1.49 -19.76 10.83
C MET A 87 2.09 -21.12 11.16
N ILE A 88 1.46 -21.84 12.08
CA ILE A 88 1.92 -23.13 12.64
C ILE A 88 0.95 -24.24 12.25
#